data_AF-V5WFE1-F1
#
_entry.id   AF-V5WFE1-F1
#
_cell.length_a   1.000
_cell.length_b   1.000
_cell.length_c   1.000
_cell.angle_alpha   90.00
_cell.angle_beta   90.00
_cell.angle_gamma   90.00
#
_symmetry.space_group_name_H-M   'P 1'
#
loop_
_entity.id
_entity.type
_entity.pdbx_description
1 polymer ?
#
loop_
_entity_poly.entity_id
_entity_poly.type
_entity_poly.pdbx_seq_one_letter_code
_entity_poly.pdbx_strand_id
1 'polypeptide(L)'
;MQNLLEDLTKLFSKEEKYTSEGRILKNVIVEDALKLEPMLIKLLLSDKKIKKHFFQDIEGTFVFDKIKFQKFISNKQFLPDSYTAFKNKVGLTTDDEYITEKKDVVLSWPYKDCVLEGRQDKEDAKRDEIFWNETLAPDEIDRLLSPKVLTNWKKFDKDGEHTVEEVSEKDNLIIKGNNLLGLSSILKNYREKVKLIYIDPPYNTGSDSFKYNDNFNHSTWLTFMRNRLMLAKELLKRDGVLCVHCDENEQGYLKVLMDNVFNDENYINSIVIKTKTAGVSGTHAGKSFQKSHETIHIYTKNFNDFQFVEQQYLMLPFQEYLKEMKEEGTSFKYTSVLLNSSPGIYFKSKRKFKPVKSTSFPRVRP
;
A
#
# COMPACT_ATOMS: atom_id res chain seq x y z
N MET A 1 30.54 -8.23 -27.15
CA MET A 1 29.32 -8.70 -27.83
C MET A 1 28.29 -7.60 -27.72
N GLN A 2 28.05 -6.83 -28.79
CA GLN A 2 26.97 -5.83 -28.80
C GLN A 2 25.62 -6.55 -28.74
N ASN A 3 24.76 -6.10 -27.82
CA ASN A 3 23.44 -6.65 -27.58
C ASN A 3 22.52 -6.31 -28.77
N LEU A 4 21.85 -7.30 -29.38
CA LEU A 4 20.91 -7.10 -30.50
C LEU A 4 19.82 -6.08 -30.13
N LEU A 5 19.51 -5.98 -28.83
CA LEU A 5 18.67 -4.96 -28.23
C LEU A 5 19.20 -3.53 -28.46
N GLU A 6 20.46 -3.27 -28.10
CA GLU A 6 21.08 -1.95 -28.28
C GLU A 6 21.13 -1.54 -29.74
N ASP A 7 21.36 -2.51 -30.64
CA ASP A 7 21.40 -2.28 -32.07
C ASP A 7 20.00 -1.88 -32.61
N LEU A 8 18.92 -2.53 -32.13
CA LEU A 8 17.54 -2.14 -32.46
C LEU A 8 17.15 -0.79 -31.85
N THR A 9 17.50 -0.52 -30.59
CA THR A 9 17.23 0.76 -29.94
C THR A 9 17.89 1.92 -30.67
N LYS A 10 19.16 1.75 -31.09
CA LYS A 10 19.89 2.71 -31.92
C LYS A 10 19.30 2.88 -33.32
N LEU A 11 18.67 1.85 -33.85
CA LEU A 11 18.04 1.89 -35.16
C LEU A 11 16.75 2.72 -35.13
N PHE A 12 15.89 2.47 -34.14
CA PHE A 12 14.61 3.18 -34.00
C PHE A 12 14.77 4.64 -33.57
N SER A 13 15.83 4.97 -32.83
CA SER A 13 16.14 6.35 -32.43
C SER A 13 16.57 7.25 -33.60
N LYS A 14 16.75 6.71 -34.81
CA LYS A 14 16.99 7.51 -36.02
C LYS A 14 15.71 8.08 -36.64
N GLU A 15 14.55 7.55 -36.26
CA GLU A 15 13.28 7.91 -36.85
C GLU A 15 12.32 8.41 -35.76
N GLU A 16 11.85 9.65 -35.89
CA GLU A 16 10.90 10.27 -34.95
C GLU A 16 9.57 9.50 -34.88
N LYS A 17 9.20 8.76 -35.94
CA LYS A 17 8.00 7.90 -35.96
C LYS A 17 8.04 6.81 -34.88
N TYR A 18 9.22 6.29 -34.58
CA TYR A 18 9.40 5.15 -33.66
C TYR A 18 9.93 5.57 -32.29
N THR A 19 10.23 6.85 -32.10
CA THR A 19 10.81 7.39 -30.88
C THR A 19 10.19 8.74 -30.53
N SER A 20 9.65 8.88 -29.31
CA SER A 20 9.17 10.15 -28.77
C SER A 20 9.87 10.43 -27.44
N GLU A 21 10.43 11.64 -27.27
CA GLU A 21 11.13 12.07 -26.04
C GLU A 21 12.22 11.09 -25.57
N GLY A 22 12.93 10.45 -26.51
CA GLY A 22 13.97 9.46 -26.22
C GLY A 22 13.45 8.07 -25.81
N ARG A 23 12.13 7.83 -25.87
CA ARG A 23 11.47 6.54 -25.59
C ARG A 23 10.95 5.90 -26.87
N ILE A 24 11.10 4.58 -26.98
CA ILE A 24 10.67 3.81 -28.15
C ILE A 24 9.16 3.52 -28.07
N LEU A 25 8.44 3.82 -29.15
CA LEU A 25 7.00 3.60 -29.27
C LEU A 25 6.70 2.16 -29.71
N LYS A 26 6.67 1.23 -28.74
CA LYS A 26 6.47 -0.22 -29.00
C LYS A 26 5.21 -0.53 -29.80
N ASN A 27 4.09 0.13 -29.48
CA ASN A 27 2.80 -0.14 -30.13
C ASN A 27 2.87 0.18 -31.63
N VAL A 28 3.49 1.31 -31.99
CA VAL A 28 3.67 1.74 -33.38
C VAL A 28 4.56 0.76 -34.14
N ILE A 29 5.66 0.31 -33.54
CA ILE A 29 6.58 -0.67 -34.16
C ILE A 29 5.89 -2.02 -34.38
N VAL A 30 5.12 -2.50 -33.41
CA VAL A 30 4.41 -3.78 -33.52
C VAL A 30 3.30 -3.70 -34.58
N GLU A 31 2.57 -2.59 -34.62
CA GLU A 31 1.52 -2.35 -35.62
C GLU A 31 2.11 -2.23 -37.03
N ASP A 32 3.20 -1.48 -37.20
CA ASP A 32 3.90 -1.37 -38.48
C ASP A 32 4.50 -2.72 -38.93
N ALA A 33 4.99 -3.54 -37.99
CA ALA A 33 5.47 -4.90 -38.30
C ALA A 33 4.34 -5.83 -38.74
N LEU A 34 3.12 -5.68 -38.19
CA LEU A 34 1.93 -6.41 -38.63
C LEU A 34 1.52 -6.01 -40.04
N LYS A 35 1.55 -4.71 -40.33
CA LYS A 35 1.18 -4.13 -41.63
C LYS A 35 2.25 -4.29 -42.70
N LEU A 36 3.43 -4.81 -42.34
CA LEU A 36 4.61 -4.86 -43.22
C LEU A 36 4.92 -3.48 -43.80
N GLU A 37 4.89 -2.47 -42.93
CA GLU A 37 5.03 -1.08 -43.33
C GLU A 37 6.41 -0.86 -44.01
N PRO A 38 6.46 -0.26 -45.22
CA PRO A 38 7.70 -0.21 -46.00
C PRO A 38 8.87 0.51 -45.34
N MET A 39 8.61 1.56 -44.55
CA MET A 39 9.61 2.34 -43.82
C MET A 39 10.26 1.48 -42.73
N LEU A 40 9.46 0.74 -41.95
CA LEU A 40 9.98 -0.19 -40.94
C LEU A 40 10.84 -1.28 -41.59
N ILE A 41 10.35 -1.91 -42.66
CA ILE A 41 11.09 -2.98 -43.34
C ILE A 41 12.41 -2.45 -43.92
N LYS A 42 12.40 -1.28 -44.55
CA LYS A 42 13.60 -0.62 -45.06
C LYS A 42 14.60 -0.30 -43.94
N LEU A 43 14.10 0.18 -42.81
CA LEU A 43 14.91 0.48 -41.64
C LEU A 43 15.59 -0.78 -41.11
N LEU A 44 14.84 -1.88 -40.93
CA LEU A 44 15.38 -3.17 -40.44
C LEU A 44 16.37 -3.81 -41.43
N LEU A 45 16.15 -3.65 -42.74
CA LEU A 45 17.07 -4.13 -43.79
C LEU A 45 18.40 -3.37 -43.84
N SER A 46 18.44 -2.14 -43.29
CA SER A 46 19.64 -1.29 -43.32
C SER A 46 20.76 -1.81 -42.40
N ASP A 47 20.41 -2.57 -41.37
CA ASP A 47 21.37 -3.14 -40.42
C ASP A 47 21.66 -4.61 -40.74
N LYS A 48 22.94 -4.95 -40.92
CA LYS A 48 23.37 -6.30 -41.33
C LYS A 48 23.04 -7.38 -40.29
N LYS A 49 23.09 -7.07 -38.99
CA LYS A 49 22.82 -8.05 -37.92
C LYS A 49 21.32 -8.28 -37.76
N ILE A 50 20.53 -7.20 -37.74
CA ILE A 50 19.06 -7.25 -37.66
C ILE A 50 18.51 -7.97 -38.88
N LYS A 51 19.02 -7.66 -40.08
CA LYS A 51 18.69 -8.36 -41.31
C LYS A 51 18.93 -9.86 -41.20
N LYS A 52 20.12 -10.30 -40.74
CA LYS A 52 20.43 -11.72 -40.56
C LYS A 52 19.53 -12.42 -39.52
N HIS A 53 19.01 -11.67 -38.55
CA HIS A 53 18.23 -12.24 -37.45
C HIS A 53 16.73 -12.34 -37.76
N PHE A 54 16.16 -11.35 -38.45
CA PHE A 54 14.70 -11.23 -38.68
C PHE A 54 14.27 -11.44 -40.13
N PHE A 55 15.21 -11.70 -41.05
CA PHE A 55 14.90 -12.00 -42.44
C PHE A 55 15.47 -13.35 -42.84
N GLN A 56 14.71 -14.06 -43.66
CA GLN A 56 15.13 -15.30 -44.30
C GLN A 56 15.40 -15.03 -45.78
N ASP A 57 16.55 -15.48 -46.28
CA ASP A 57 16.88 -15.41 -47.70
C ASP A 57 16.29 -16.65 -48.39
N ILE A 58 15.45 -16.41 -49.40
CA ILE A 58 14.89 -17.43 -50.26
C ILE A 58 15.24 -17.02 -51.69
N GLU A 59 16.21 -17.72 -52.29
CA GLU A 59 16.65 -17.51 -53.68
C GLU A 59 17.01 -16.05 -54.01
N GLY A 60 17.64 -15.34 -53.08
CA GLY A 60 18.05 -13.94 -53.25
C GLY A 60 16.98 -12.92 -52.84
N THR A 61 15.81 -13.37 -52.38
CA THR A 61 14.73 -12.52 -51.86
C THR A 61 14.66 -12.61 -50.34
N PHE A 62 14.73 -11.46 -49.66
CA PHE A 62 14.63 -11.40 -48.20
C PHE A 62 13.16 -11.33 -47.75
N VAL A 63 12.71 -12.39 -47.07
CA VAL A 63 11.38 -12.47 -46.47
C VAL A 63 11.46 -12.10 -45.00
N PHE A 64 10.65 -11.13 -44.55
CA PHE A 64 10.60 -10.69 -43.17
C PHE A 64 9.84 -11.68 -42.28
N ASP A 65 10.50 -12.22 -41.25
CA ASP A 65 9.89 -13.06 -40.24
C ASP A 65 9.21 -12.18 -39.17
N LYS A 66 8.02 -11.70 -39.53
CA LYS A 66 7.19 -10.85 -38.66
C LYS A 66 6.87 -11.52 -37.31
N ILE A 67 6.74 -12.85 -37.28
CA ILE A 67 6.40 -13.60 -36.06
C ILE A 67 7.59 -13.59 -35.11
N LYS A 68 8.79 -13.88 -35.61
CA LYS A 68 10.03 -13.84 -34.81
C LYS A 68 10.35 -12.43 -34.34
N PHE A 69 10.18 -11.44 -35.20
CA PHE A 69 10.38 -10.03 -34.83
C PHE A 69 9.40 -9.59 -33.72
N GLN A 70 8.11 -9.90 -33.85
CA GLN A 70 7.12 -9.59 -32.81
C GLN A 70 7.42 -10.28 -31.49
N LYS A 71 7.78 -11.57 -31.51
CA LYS A 71 8.20 -12.30 -30.31
C LYS A 71 9.40 -11.64 -29.63
N PHE A 72 10.34 -11.12 -30.42
CA PHE A 72 11.53 -10.44 -29.91
C PHE A 72 11.20 -9.08 -29.27
N ILE A 73 10.47 -8.21 -29.97
CA ILE A 73 10.03 -6.90 -29.45
C ILE A 73 9.08 -7.05 -28.24
N SER A 74 8.33 -8.16 -28.18
CA SER A 74 7.40 -8.43 -27.08
C SER A 74 8.06 -9.04 -25.84
N ASN A 75 9.31 -9.50 -25.92
CA ASN A 75 10.04 -10.08 -24.79
C ASN A 75 10.31 -9.02 -23.70
N LYS A 76 10.10 -9.37 -22.42
CA LYS A 76 10.33 -8.50 -21.25
C LYS A 76 11.76 -7.97 -21.15
N GLN A 77 12.75 -8.68 -21.71
CA GLN A 77 14.14 -8.18 -21.78
C GLN A 77 14.31 -7.00 -22.75
N PHE A 78 13.35 -6.75 -23.65
CA PHE A 78 13.42 -5.66 -24.62
C PHE A 78 13.08 -4.31 -23.97
N LEU A 79 12.21 -4.26 -22.96
CA LEU A 79 11.84 -3.05 -22.19
C LEU A 79 11.29 -3.43 -20.79
N PRO A 80 11.88 -2.96 -19.67
CA PRO A 80 11.51 -3.37 -18.32
C PRO A 80 10.28 -2.66 -17.72
N ASP A 81 9.73 -1.63 -18.38
CA ASP A 81 8.68 -0.81 -17.77
C ASP A 81 7.28 -1.22 -18.24
N SER A 82 6.72 -2.22 -17.56
CA SER A 82 5.28 -2.34 -17.23
C SER A 82 5.00 -3.73 -16.67
N TYR A 83 4.55 -3.80 -15.42
CA TYR A 83 4.20 -5.06 -14.74
C TYR A 83 2.78 -5.56 -15.06
N THR A 84 2.02 -4.87 -15.91
CA THR A 84 0.67 -5.27 -16.33
C THR A 84 0.55 -5.33 -17.85
N ALA A 85 0.79 -6.51 -18.41
CA ALA A 85 0.54 -6.79 -19.82
C ALA A 85 -0.67 -7.71 -20.05
N PHE A 86 -1.46 -8.02 -19.03
CA PHE A 86 -2.48 -9.06 -19.15
C PHE A 86 -3.79 -8.73 -18.44
N LYS A 87 -4.89 -9.25 -18.99
CA LYS A 87 -6.23 -9.37 -18.38
C LYS A 87 -6.32 -10.68 -17.58
N ASN A 88 -7.07 -10.65 -16.49
CA ASN A 88 -7.10 -11.48 -15.25
C ASN A 88 -6.95 -13.03 -15.28
N LYS A 89 -6.31 -13.71 -14.26
CA LYS A 89 -6.40 -15.20 -13.87
C LYS A 89 -5.22 -16.05 -13.27
N VAL A 90 -5.36 -16.58 -12.03
CA VAL A 90 -4.49 -17.62 -11.36
C VAL A 90 -4.32 -18.95 -12.13
N GLY A 91 -3.18 -19.69 -12.05
CA GLY A 91 -2.91 -20.94 -12.83
C GLY A 91 -2.07 -22.05 -12.15
N LEU A 92 -2.29 -23.32 -12.54
CA LEU A 92 -1.81 -24.59 -11.93
C LEU A 92 -0.83 -25.38 -12.86
N THR A 93 -0.01 -26.27 -12.27
CA THR A 93 1.04 -27.08 -12.94
C THR A 93 0.89 -28.60 -12.73
N THR A 94 1.39 -29.40 -13.69
CA THR A 94 1.63 -30.85 -13.54
C THR A 94 2.88 -31.25 -14.34
N ASP A 95 3.76 -32.07 -13.75
CA ASP A 95 4.96 -32.63 -14.39
C ASP A 95 5.85 -31.58 -15.09
N ASP A 96 6.18 -30.51 -14.36
CA ASP A 96 7.00 -29.38 -14.82
C ASP A 96 6.43 -28.61 -16.04
N GLU A 97 5.18 -28.92 -16.44
CA GLU A 97 4.41 -28.19 -17.45
C GLU A 97 3.18 -27.50 -16.84
N TYR A 98 2.98 -26.22 -17.18
CA TYR A 98 1.71 -25.54 -16.88
C TYR A 98 0.61 -26.14 -17.76
N ILE A 99 -0.58 -26.35 -17.19
CA ILE A 99 -1.74 -26.98 -17.87
C ILE A 99 -2.28 -26.13 -19.07
N THR A 100 -1.57 -25.08 -19.46
CA THR A 100 -2.01 -24.00 -20.36
C THR A 100 -1.04 -23.72 -21.50
N GLU A 101 -0.67 -24.75 -22.27
CA GLU A 101 -0.28 -24.56 -23.68
C GLU A 101 -1.44 -24.03 -24.57
N LYS A 102 -2.64 -23.79 -24.01
CA LYS A 102 -3.60 -22.83 -24.55
C LYS A 102 -3.23 -21.41 -24.09
N LYS A 103 -2.88 -20.55 -25.05
CA LYS A 103 -2.41 -19.15 -24.91
C LYS A 103 -3.31 -18.16 -24.14
N ASP A 104 -4.44 -18.57 -23.58
CA ASP A 104 -5.47 -17.67 -23.03
C ASP A 104 -5.75 -17.87 -21.54
N VAL A 105 -4.73 -18.15 -20.73
CA VAL A 105 -4.87 -18.06 -19.26
C VAL A 105 -3.70 -17.30 -18.70
N VAL A 106 -3.97 -16.08 -18.23
CA VAL A 106 -2.96 -15.23 -17.61
C VAL A 106 -3.42 -14.73 -16.26
N LEU A 107 -2.56 -14.81 -15.24
CA LEU A 107 -2.74 -14.09 -13.97
C LEU A 107 -2.69 -12.61 -14.20
N SER A 108 -3.86 -12.01 -14.34
CA SER A 108 -4.01 -10.63 -13.97
C SER A 108 -4.91 -10.41 -12.77
N TRP A 109 -4.51 -9.38 -12.06
CA TRP A 109 -5.20 -8.78 -10.96
C TRP A 109 -5.78 -7.49 -11.54
N PRO A 110 -7.07 -7.45 -11.91
CA PRO A 110 -7.64 -6.39 -12.76
C PRO A 110 -7.46 -5.00 -12.17
N TYR A 111 -7.33 -4.95 -10.86
CA TYR A 111 -7.34 -3.74 -10.09
C TYR A 111 -6.01 -3.43 -9.42
N LYS A 112 -4.96 -4.21 -9.68
CA LYS A 112 -3.63 -3.95 -9.11
C LYS A 112 -3.11 -2.56 -9.50
N ASP A 113 -3.34 -2.19 -10.76
CA ASP A 113 -2.84 -0.96 -11.39
C ASP A 113 -4.03 -0.08 -11.82
N CYS A 114 -5.06 -0.06 -10.97
CA CYS A 114 -6.23 0.79 -11.16
C CYS A 114 -6.36 1.84 -10.06
N VAL A 115 -6.93 2.97 -10.43
CA VAL A 115 -7.37 4.02 -9.51
C VAL A 115 -8.88 4.04 -9.50
N LEU A 116 -9.46 3.84 -8.31
CA LEU A 116 -10.90 3.91 -8.11
C LEU A 116 -11.31 5.34 -7.76
N GLU A 117 -12.06 5.99 -8.65
CA GLU A 117 -12.57 7.33 -8.42
C GLU A 117 -13.57 7.37 -7.25
N GLY A 118 -14.43 6.35 -7.11
CA GLY A 118 -15.43 6.24 -6.05
C GLY A 118 -16.44 7.40 -6.07
N ARG A 119 -17.59 7.22 -6.72
CA ARG A 119 -18.62 8.26 -6.82
C ARG A 119 -19.81 7.97 -5.92
N GLN A 120 -19.95 8.72 -4.84
CA GLN A 120 -21.18 8.78 -4.05
C GLN A 120 -21.53 10.25 -3.83
N ASP A 121 -22.41 10.79 -4.67
CA ASP A 121 -22.84 12.19 -4.66
C ASP A 121 -24.15 12.42 -3.88
N LYS A 122 -24.96 11.38 -3.71
CA LYS A 122 -26.19 11.37 -2.90
C LYS A 122 -26.28 10.09 -2.06
N GLU A 123 -26.87 10.20 -0.89
CA GLU A 123 -26.99 9.09 0.07
C GLU A 123 -27.72 7.86 -0.52
N ASP A 124 -28.63 8.05 -1.49
CA ASP A 124 -29.45 6.98 -2.07
C ASP A 124 -29.05 6.54 -3.49
N ALA A 125 -28.00 7.14 -4.08
CA ALA A 125 -27.63 6.87 -5.47
C ALA A 125 -26.61 5.73 -5.57
N LYS A 126 -27.08 4.51 -5.88
CA LYS A 126 -26.21 3.41 -6.36
C LYS A 126 -25.68 3.80 -7.74
N ARG A 127 -24.41 4.15 -7.83
CA ARG A 127 -23.70 4.38 -9.10
C ARG A 127 -22.61 3.35 -9.29
N ASP A 128 -22.35 3.04 -10.55
CA ASP A 128 -21.25 2.17 -10.92
C ASP A 128 -19.92 2.86 -10.61
N GLU A 129 -19.04 2.09 -9.98
CA GLU A 129 -17.69 2.49 -9.66
C GLU A 129 -16.81 2.52 -10.90
N ILE A 130 -16.09 3.64 -11.07
CA ILE A 130 -15.22 3.84 -12.22
C ILE A 130 -13.79 3.48 -11.84
N PHE A 131 -13.25 2.48 -12.52
CA PHE A 131 -11.85 2.10 -12.44
C PHE A 131 -11.10 2.67 -13.63
N TRP A 132 -10.10 3.49 -13.34
CA TRP A 132 -9.15 3.97 -14.33
C TRP A 132 -7.90 3.09 -14.28
N ASN A 133 -7.49 2.53 -15.41
CA ASN A 133 -6.26 1.75 -15.49
C ASN A 133 -5.06 2.65 -15.79
N GLU A 134 -3.96 2.50 -15.04
CA GLU A 134 -2.75 3.34 -15.17
C GLU A 134 -2.15 3.35 -16.58
N THR A 135 -2.25 2.23 -17.31
CA THR A 135 -1.72 2.13 -18.68
C THR A 135 -2.69 2.64 -19.74
N LEU A 136 -4.00 2.37 -19.58
CA LEU A 136 -5.00 2.68 -20.60
C LEU A 136 -5.59 4.09 -20.48
N ALA A 137 -5.58 4.66 -19.28
CA ALA A 137 -6.17 5.97 -18.98
C ALA A 137 -5.25 6.85 -18.11
N PRO A 138 -3.96 7.04 -18.48
CA PRO A 138 -3.03 7.86 -17.70
C PRO A 138 -3.51 9.30 -17.56
N ASP A 139 -4.01 9.92 -18.64
CA ASP A 139 -4.48 11.31 -18.64
C ASP A 139 -5.65 11.53 -17.67
N GLU A 140 -6.58 10.57 -17.58
CA GLU A 140 -7.72 10.64 -16.66
C GLU A 140 -7.26 10.48 -15.21
N ILE A 141 -6.28 9.60 -14.95
CA ILE A 141 -5.69 9.42 -13.62
C ILE A 141 -4.92 10.67 -13.20
N ASP A 142 -4.12 11.23 -14.09
CA ASP A 142 -3.37 12.46 -13.82
C ASP A 142 -4.32 13.61 -13.53
N ARG A 143 -5.39 13.75 -14.32
CA ARG A 143 -6.44 14.73 -14.06
C ARG A 143 -7.14 14.46 -12.74
N LEU A 144 -7.44 13.20 -12.42
CA LEU A 144 -8.10 12.81 -11.18
C LEU A 144 -7.22 13.16 -9.97
N LEU A 145 -5.94 12.80 -9.98
CA LEU A 145 -5.00 13.00 -8.89
C LEU A 145 -4.38 14.41 -8.86
N SER A 146 -4.57 15.22 -9.90
CA SER A 146 -4.12 16.61 -9.90
C SER A 146 -4.70 17.41 -8.71
N PRO A 147 -3.97 18.39 -8.16
CA PRO A 147 -4.51 19.23 -7.10
C PRO A 147 -5.78 19.97 -7.53
N LYS A 148 -6.83 19.89 -6.71
CA LYS A 148 -8.09 20.61 -6.94
C LYS A 148 -8.07 21.95 -6.24
N VAL A 149 -8.76 22.93 -6.83
CA VAL A 149 -8.98 24.23 -6.19
C VAL A 149 -10.04 24.04 -5.11
N LEU A 150 -9.66 24.31 -3.85
CA LEU A 150 -10.59 24.32 -2.73
C LEU A 150 -11.36 25.64 -2.70
N THR A 151 -12.68 25.57 -2.62
CA THR A 151 -13.59 26.72 -2.64
C THR A 151 -14.52 26.70 -1.42
N ASN A 152 -15.30 27.76 -1.22
CA ASN A 152 -16.26 27.89 -0.12
C ASN A 152 -15.64 27.82 1.29
N TRP A 153 -14.51 28.51 1.48
CA TRP A 153 -13.87 28.61 2.78
C TRP A 153 -14.77 29.32 3.79
N LYS A 154 -14.96 28.67 4.95
CA LYS A 154 -15.71 29.17 6.09
C LYS A 154 -14.90 28.89 7.34
N LYS A 155 -14.79 29.86 8.24
CA LYS A 155 -14.14 29.68 9.54
C LYS A 155 -15.18 29.72 10.64
N PHE A 156 -15.13 28.73 11.53
CA PHE A 156 -16.01 28.63 12.68
C PHE A 156 -15.19 28.81 13.94
N ASP A 157 -15.63 29.75 14.79
CA ASP A 157 -15.10 29.92 16.14
C ASP A 157 -16.26 30.03 17.14
N LYS A 158 -15.95 30.45 18.38
CA LYS A 158 -16.94 30.62 19.44
C LYS A 158 -18.06 31.63 19.12
N ASP A 159 -17.80 32.56 18.19
CA ASP A 159 -18.67 33.67 17.84
C ASP A 159 -19.47 33.41 16.54
N GLY A 160 -19.22 32.28 15.85
CA GLY A 160 -20.03 31.82 14.72
C GLY A 160 -19.24 31.59 13.43
N GLU A 161 -19.90 31.76 12.29
CA GLU A 161 -19.33 31.61 10.94
C GLU A 161 -18.74 32.93 10.44
N HIS A 162 -17.51 32.88 9.94
CA HIS A 162 -16.78 34.04 9.40
C HIS A 162 -16.25 33.77 8.00
N THR A 163 -16.11 34.84 7.21
CA THR A 163 -15.41 34.83 5.92
C THR A 163 -13.91 34.63 6.12
N VAL A 164 -13.28 33.87 5.24
CA VAL A 164 -11.85 33.53 5.32
C VAL A 164 -11.07 34.34 4.31
N GLU A 165 -10.12 35.14 4.78
CA GLU A 165 -9.17 35.88 3.92
C GLU A 165 -7.92 35.05 3.63
N GLU A 166 -7.42 34.31 4.63
CA GLU A 166 -6.25 33.44 4.51
C GLU A 166 -6.43 32.16 5.35
N VAL A 167 -5.86 31.06 4.87
CA VAL A 167 -5.84 29.75 5.57
C VAL A 167 -4.41 29.47 6.04
N SER A 168 -4.22 29.28 7.33
CA SER A 168 -2.92 28.97 7.93
C SER A 168 -2.71 27.46 8.08
N GLU A 169 -1.44 27.01 8.08
CA GLU A 169 -1.09 25.63 8.43
C GLU A 169 -1.45 25.26 9.88
N LYS A 170 -1.71 26.24 10.75
CA LYS A 170 -2.13 26.04 12.14
C LYS A 170 -3.64 25.93 12.32
N ASP A 171 -4.43 26.19 11.28
CA ASP A 171 -5.88 26.07 11.36
C ASP A 171 -6.32 24.60 11.34
N ASN A 172 -7.41 24.30 12.04
CA ASN A 172 -8.08 23.01 11.93
C ASN A 172 -8.95 23.02 10.67
N LEU A 173 -8.72 22.07 9.76
CA LEU A 173 -9.40 22.04 8.46
C LEU A 173 -10.43 20.91 8.39
N ILE A 174 -11.61 21.23 7.89
CA ILE A 174 -12.62 20.24 7.48
C ILE A 174 -12.80 20.36 5.98
N ILE A 175 -12.42 19.32 5.25
CA ILE A 175 -12.54 19.27 3.79
C ILE A 175 -13.72 18.39 3.43
N LYS A 176 -14.74 18.96 2.79
CA LYS A 176 -15.90 18.23 2.31
C LYS A 176 -15.69 17.80 0.86
N GLY A 177 -15.73 16.49 0.61
CA GLY A 177 -15.64 15.94 -0.74
C GLY A 177 -15.14 14.50 -0.76
N ASN A 178 -14.79 14.02 -1.94
CA ASN A 178 -14.14 12.73 -2.09
C ASN A 178 -12.72 12.79 -1.47
N ASN A 179 -12.45 11.89 -0.53
CA ASN A 179 -11.19 11.84 0.19
C ASN A 179 -9.97 11.58 -0.71
N LEU A 180 -10.08 10.83 -1.81
CA LEU A 180 -8.97 10.65 -2.76
C LEU A 180 -8.55 12.00 -3.36
N LEU A 181 -9.53 12.79 -3.82
CA LEU A 181 -9.30 14.12 -4.37
C LEU A 181 -8.83 15.11 -3.30
N GLY A 182 -9.41 15.02 -2.09
CA GLY A 182 -9.01 15.84 -0.95
C GLY A 182 -7.54 15.61 -0.59
N LEU A 183 -7.15 14.34 -0.41
CA LEU A 183 -5.77 13.93 -0.11
C LEU A 183 -4.81 14.38 -1.21
N SER A 184 -5.14 14.16 -2.48
CA SER A 184 -4.28 14.56 -3.60
C SER A 184 -4.10 16.08 -3.69
N SER A 185 -5.11 16.85 -3.31
CA SER A 185 -5.07 18.31 -3.30
C SER A 185 -4.22 18.87 -2.17
N ILE A 186 -4.34 18.33 -0.95
CA ILE A 186 -3.54 18.79 0.18
C ILE A 186 -2.10 18.30 0.13
N LEU A 187 -1.82 17.25 -0.64
CA LEU A 187 -0.49 16.65 -0.74
C LEU A 187 0.59 17.67 -1.08
N LYS A 188 0.32 18.64 -1.96
CA LYS A 188 1.28 19.69 -2.33
C LYS A 188 1.78 20.47 -1.12
N ASN A 189 0.92 20.74 -0.15
CA ASN A 189 1.23 21.61 0.99
C ASN A 189 1.63 20.81 2.24
N TYR A 190 1.13 19.58 2.38
CA TYR A 190 1.25 18.77 3.60
C TYR A 190 2.08 17.48 3.44
N ARG A 191 2.73 17.28 2.28
CA ARG A 191 3.70 16.20 2.06
C ARG A 191 4.73 16.17 3.17
N GLU A 192 4.90 15.00 3.77
CA GLU A 192 5.79 14.76 4.92
C GLU A 192 5.59 15.66 6.15
N LYS A 193 4.38 16.21 6.35
CA LYS A 193 4.08 17.08 7.50
C LYS A 193 3.10 16.47 8.50
N VAL A 194 2.42 15.38 8.16
CA VAL A 194 1.41 14.77 9.04
C VAL A 194 2.08 13.82 10.05
N LYS A 195 1.83 14.03 11.35
CA LYS A 195 2.41 13.19 12.42
C LYS A 195 1.60 11.92 12.69
N LEU A 196 0.27 12.02 12.62
CA LEU A 196 -0.64 10.91 12.89
C LEU A 196 -1.77 10.96 11.88
N ILE A 197 -2.08 9.81 11.31
CA ILE A 197 -3.29 9.57 10.53
C ILE A 197 -4.07 8.45 11.23
N TYR A 198 -5.34 8.69 11.51
CA TYR A 198 -6.27 7.67 11.98
C TYR A 198 -7.43 7.59 10.98
N ILE A 199 -7.75 6.38 10.53
CA ILE A 199 -8.87 6.15 9.62
C ILE A 199 -9.71 4.96 10.07
N ASP A 200 -11.02 5.09 9.87
CA ASP A 200 -12.05 4.10 10.13
C ASP A 200 -12.81 3.84 8.81
N PRO A 201 -12.21 3.09 7.86
CA PRO A 201 -12.81 2.81 6.56
C PRO A 201 -14.06 1.92 6.67
N PRO A 202 -14.91 1.84 5.63
CA PRO A 202 -16.01 0.87 5.60
C PRO A 202 -15.47 -0.55 5.74
N TYR A 203 -16.17 -1.40 6.50
CA TYR A 203 -15.72 -2.74 6.89
C TYR A 203 -16.09 -3.84 5.90
N ASN A 204 -16.86 -3.50 4.85
CA ASN A 204 -17.37 -4.42 3.85
C ASN A 204 -18.23 -5.55 4.45
N THR A 205 -19.11 -5.21 5.39
CA THR A 205 -19.93 -6.17 6.14
C THR A 205 -21.12 -6.72 5.33
N GLY A 206 -21.41 -6.14 4.16
CA GLY A 206 -22.59 -6.43 3.36
C GLY A 206 -23.91 -5.96 3.99
N SER A 207 -23.84 -5.25 5.13
CA SER A 207 -24.99 -4.60 5.76
C SER A 207 -24.83 -3.09 5.68
N ASP A 208 -25.67 -2.45 4.85
CA ASP A 208 -25.70 -0.99 4.62
C ASP A 208 -26.23 -0.22 5.85
N SER A 209 -25.86 -0.62 7.07
CA SER A 209 -26.23 0.11 8.29
C SER A 209 -25.49 1.45 8.40
N PHE A 210 -24.37 1.60 7.67
CA PHE A 210 -23.67 2.86 7.46
C PHE A 210 -23.79 3.29 5.99
N LYS A 211 -23.99 4.60 5.76
CA LYS A 211 -24.33 5.25 4.49
C LYS A 211 -23.19 5.29 3.44
N TYR A 212 -22.34 4.28 3.43
CA TYR A 212 -21.27 4.06 2.45
C TYR A 212 -21.61 2.80 1.65
N ASN A 213 -21.07 2.66 0.43
CA ASN A 213 -21.15 1.37 -0.25
C ASN A 213 -20.37 0.34 0.59
N ASP A 214 -21.05 -0.53 1.34
CA ASP A 214 -20.44 -1.55 2.20
C ASP A 214 -20.52 -2.95 1.57
N ASN A 215 -20.80 -2.99 0.27
CA ASN A 215 -20.92 -4.18 -0.56
C ASN A 215 -19.93 -4.12 -1.73
N PHE A 216 -18.66 -3.93 -1.41
CA PHE A 216 -17.59 -4.06 -2.38
C PHE A 216 -17.24 -5.54 -2.55
N ASN A 217 -16.88 -5.93 -3.78
CA ASN A 217 -16.03 -7.12 -3.92
C ASN A 217 -14.70 -6.84 -3.19
N HIS A 218 -14.13 -7.79 -2.45
CA HIS A 218 -12.85 -7.61 -1.74
C HIS A 218 -11.77 -6.94 -2.59
N SER A 219 -11.67 -7.31 -3.86
CA SER A 219 -10.71 -6.74 -4.80
C SER A 219 -10.91 -5.24 -5.07
N THR A 220 -12.16 -4.80 -5.08
CA THR A 220 -12.55 -3.40 -5.20
C THR A 220 -12.23 -2.62 -3.94
N TRP A 221 -12.56 -3.17 -2.77
CA TRP A 221 -12.25 -2.56 -1.48
C TRP A 221 -10.75 -2.37 -1.29
N LEU A 222 -9.95 -3.39 -1.64
CA LEU A 222 -8.50 -3.29 -1.58
C LEU A 222 -7.94 -2.21 -2.51
N THR A 223 -8.54 -2.02 -3.69
CA THR A 223 -8.14 -0.96 -4.63
C THR A 223 -8.49 0.41 -4.05
N PHE A 224 -9.72 0.56 -3.56
CA PHE A 224 -10.19 1.75 -2.86
C PHE A 224 -9.22 2.18 -1.75
N MET A 225 -8.84 1.23 -0.89
CA MET A 225 -7.92 1.44 0.22
C MET A 225 -6.51 1.73 -0.26
N ARG A 226 -5.99 0.96 -1.23
CA ARG A 226 -4.63 1.12 -1.77
C ARG A 226 -4.39 2.55 -2.24
N ASN A 227 -5.26 3.10 -3.08
CA ASN A 227 -5.07 4.44 -3.64
C ASN A 227 -4.98 5.51 -2.53
N ARG A 228 -5.74 5.34 -1.43
CA ARG A 228 -5.76 6.27 -0.29
C ARG A 228 -4.57 6.08 0.64
N LEU A 229 -4.20 4.84 0.93
CA LEU A 229 -3.05 4.49 1.76
C LEU A 229 -1.75 4.99 1.13
N MET A 230 -1.62 4.91 -0.21
CA MET A 230 -0.48 5.47 -0.94
C MET A 230 -0.35 6.99 -0.71
N LEU A 231 -1.44 7.75 -0.87
CA LEU A 231 -1.41 9.19 -0.61
C LEU A 231 -1.17 9.51 0.88
N ALA A 232 -1.76 8.73 1.79
CA ALA A 232 -1.56 8.88 3.22
C ALA A 232 -0.07 8.68 3.61
N LYS A 233 0.61 7.69 3.02
CA LYS A 233 2.05 7.47 3.22
C LYS A 233 2.89 8.68 2.80
N GLU A 234 2.53 9.33 1.70
CA GLU A 234 3.23 10.53 1.21
C GLU A 234 3.03 11.77 2.12
N LEU A 235 1.86 11.86 2.76
CA LEU A 235 1.55 12.93 3.73
C LEU A 235 2.29 12.75 5.06
N LEU A 236 2.55 11.52 5.47
CA LEU A 236 3.19 11.23 6.75
C LEU A 236 4.63 11.76 6.80
N LYS A 237 4.98 12.35 7.95
CA LYS A 237 6.37 12.55 8.37
C LYS A 237 7.10 11.21 8.40
N ARG A 238 8.43 11.23 8.34
CA ARG A 238 9.26 10.02 8.42
C ARG A 238 9.01 9.20 9.68
N ASP A 239 8.82 9.88 10.81
CA ASP A 239 8.47 9.32 12.11
C ASP A 239 6.94 9.30 12.37
N GLY A 240 6.14 9.51 11.32
CA GLY A 240 4.68 9.62 11.39
C GLY A 240 4.01 8.25 11.43
N VAL A 241 2.86 8.18 12.09
CA VAL A 241 2.13 6.94 12.34
C VAL A 241 0.79 6.94 11.59
N LEU A 242 0.44 5.80 10.99
CA LEU A 242 -0.87 5.48 10.45
C LEU A 242 -1.53 4.42 11.32
N CYS A 243 -2.77 4.68 11.73
CA CYS A 243 -3.66 3.75 12.40
C CYS A 243 -4.88 3.49 11.52
N VAL A 244 -5.12 2.23 11.15
CA VAL A 244 -6.29 1.84 10.35
C VAL A 244 -7.13 0.86 11.14
N HIS A 245 -8.35 1.25 11.44
CA HIS A 245 -9.32 0.42 12.15
C HIS A 245 -10.09 -0.48 11.18
N CYS A 246 -10.36 -1.72 11.57
CA CYS A 246 -11.03 -2.69 10.73
C CYS A 246 -11.67 -3.79 11.57
N ASP A 247 -12.77 -4.35 11.09
CA ASP A 247 -13.35 -5.57 11.67
C ASP A 247 -12.70 -6.86 11.14
N GLU A 248 -13.24 -8.00 11.58
CA GLU A 248 -12.76 -9.32 11.19
C GLU A 248 -12.89 -9.65 9.70
N ASN A 249 -13.72 -8.93 8.91
CA ASN A 249 -14.00 -9.28 7.52
C ASN A 249 -12.83 -8.90 6.60
N GLU A 250 -12.25 -7.71 6.79
CA GLU A 250 -11.19 -7.19 5.91
C GLU A 250 -9.80 -7.10 6.58
N GLN A 251 -9.67 -7.27 7.91
CA GLN A 251 -8.39 -7.03 8.61
C GLN A 251 -7.21 -7.81 8.02
N GLY A 252 -7.41 -9.07 7.62
CA GLY A 252 -6.34 -9.91 7.09
C GLY A 252 -5.83 -9.40 5.74
N TYR A 253 -6.76 -9.02 4.86
CA TYR A 253 -6.42 -8.46 3.55
C TYR A 253 -5.85 -7.05 3.67
N LEU A 254 -6.39 -6.24 4.57
CA LEU A 254 -5.86 -4.92 4.91
C LEU A 254 -4.41 -5.01 5.37
N LYS A 255 -4.08 -5.94 6.28
CA LYS A 255 -2.71 -6.15 6.76
C LYS A 255 -1.73 -6.43 5.61
N VAL A 256 -2.10 -7.35 4.71
CA VAL A 256 -1.29 -7.69 3.53
C VAL A 256 -1.12 -6.47 2.61
N LEU A 257 -2.19 -5.70 2.39
CA LEU A 257 -2.13 -4.48 1.61
C LEU A 257 -1.22 -3.43 2.25
N MET A 258 -1.31 -3.24 3.56
CA MET A 258 -0.48 -2.29 4.29
C MET A 258 0.99 -2.71 4.29
N ASP A 259 1.31 -4.00 4.42
CA ASP A 259 2.66 -4.53 4.22
C ASP A 259 3.21 -4.18 2.83
N ASN A 260 2.38 -4.27 1.79
CA ASN A 260 2.81 -3.90 0.45
C ASN A 260 3.03 -2.38 0.29
N VAL A 261 2.18 -1.54 0.87
CA VAL A 261 2.27 -0.07 0.72
C VAL A 261 3.37 0.51 1.60
N PHE A 262 3.50 0.04 2.84
CA PHE A 262 4.41 0.60 3.84
C PHE A 262 5.73 -0.17 3.99
N ASN A 263 5.84 -1.37 3.43
CA ASN A 263 6.83 -2.40 3.79
C ASN A 263 6.53 -3.00 5.17
N ASP A 264 6.75 -4.30 5.30
CA ASP A 264 6.56 -5.09 6.52
C ASP A 264 7.50 -4.64 7.66
N GLU A 265 8.71 -4.20 7.33
CA GLU A 265 9.67 -3.61 8.28
C GLU A 265 9.12 -2.39 9.04
N ASN A 266 8.13 -1.70 8.47
CA ASN A 266 7.53 -0.49 9.04
C ASN A 266 6.24 -0.77 9.84
N TYR A 267 5.89 -2.04 10.02
CA TYR A 267 4.81 -2.47 10.91
C TYR A 267 5.22 -2.25 12.38
N ILE A 268 4.37 -1.57 13.15
CA ILE A 268 4.60 -1.36 14.58
C ILE A 268 3.89 -2.42 15.41
N ASN A 269 2.55 -2.46 15.33
CA ASN A 269 1.72 -3.37 16.13
C ASN A 269 0.28 -3.40 15.63
N SER A 270 -0.54 -4.28 16.22
CA SER A 270 -1.99 -4.28 16.08
C SER A 270 -2.65 -4.20 17.45
N ILE A 271 -3.62 -3.30 17.61
CA ILE A 271 -4.45 -3.20 18.82
C ILE A 271 -5.72 -4.00 18.58
N VAL A 272 -6.01 -4.94 19.47
CA VAL A 272 -7.26 -5.70 19.47
C VAL A 272 -8.26 -5.01 20.39
N ILE A 273 -9.36 -4.51 19.81
CA ILE A 273 -10.46 -3.86 20.52
C ILE A 273 -11.53 -4.91 20.78
N LYS A 274 -11.85 -5.17 22.05
CA LYS A 274 -12.97 -6.03 22.41
C LYS A 274 -14.28 -5.29 22.17
N THR A 275 -15.09 -5.75 21.23
CA THR A 275 -16.43 -5.21 20.96
C THR A 275 -17.50 -5.95 21.77
N LYS A 276 -18.68 -5.33 21.92
CA LYS A 276 -19.79 -5.95 22.64
C LYS A 276 -20.32 -7.13 21.82
N THR A 277 -20.18 -8.33 22.36
CA THR A 277 -20.90 -9.48 21.85
C THR A 277 -22.38 -9.30 22.16
N ALA A 278 -23.23 -9.26 21.13
CA ALA A 278 -24.68 -9.24 21.34
C ALA A 278 -25.08 -10.42 22.23
N GLY A 279 -25.73 -10.14 23.36
CA GLY A 279 -26.24 -11.17 24.25
C GLY A 279 -27.18 -12.07 23.46
N VAL A 280 -26.84 -13.35 23.31
CA VAL A 280 -27.67 -14.30 22.59
C VAL A 280 -28.88 -14.62 23.46
N SER A 281 -29.93 -13.83 23.38
CA SER A 281 -31.24 -14.21 23.92
C SER A 281 -31.85 -15.27 23.00
N GLY A 282 -31.56 -16.54 23.28
CA GLY A 282 -32.21 -17.69 22.65
C GLY A 282 -31.26 -18.71 22.01
N THR A 283 -31.24 -19.92 22.58
CA THR A 283 -30.98 -21.26 22.01
C THR A 283 -29.75 -21.53 21.11
N HIS A 284 -28.92 -20.54 20.79
CA HIS A 284 -27.71 -20.67 19.96
C HIS A 284 -26.42 -20.28 20.69
N ALA A 285 -26.50 -19.95 21.98
CA ALA A 285 -25.32 -19.79 22.83
C ALA A 285 -24.52 -21.11 22.85
N GLY A 286 -23.35 -21.12 22.22
CA GLY A 286 -22.42 -22.26 22.22
C GLY A 286 -22.32 -23.06 20.91
N LYS A 287 -22.99 -22.66 19.81
CA LYS A 287 -22.86 -23.36 18.51
C LYS A 287 -21.78 -22.82 17.58
N SER A 288 -21.27 -21.61 17.81
CA SER A 288 -20.21 -20.99 17.00
C SER A 288 -19.35 -20.04 17.82
N PHE A 289 -18.12 -19.79 17.36
CA PHE A 289 -17.28 -18.73 17.89
C PHE A 289 -17.91 -17.37 17.60
N GLN A 290 -17.97 -16.52 18.62
CA GLN A 290 -18.56 -15.19 18.50
C GLN A 290 -17.51 -14.19 18.03
N LYS A 291 -17.81 -13.50 16.93
CA LYS A 291 -17.06 -12.31 16.51
C LYS A 291 -17.20 -11.26 17.61
N SER A 292 -16.09 -10.89 18.24
CA SER A 292 -16.08 -10.04 19.43
C SER A 292 -14.88 -9.12 19.51
N HIS A 293 -14.16 -8.98 18.39
CA HIS A 293 -13.06 -8.04 18.31
C HIS A 293 -13.05 -7.29 16.97
N GLU A 294 -12.51 -6.08 17.06
CA GLU A 294 -12.03 -5.28 15.93
C GLU A 294 -10.52 -5.08 16.11
N THR A 295 -9.84 -4.73 15.04
CA THR A 295 -8.39 -4.58 15.03
C THR A 295 -7.99 -3.22 14.48
N ILE A 296 -7.05 -2.54 15.14
CA ILE A 296 -6.36 -1.38 14.59
C ILE A 296 -4.95 -1.78 14.21
N HIS A 297 -4.60 -1.73 12.93
CA HIS A 297 -3.23 -1.91 12.47
C HIS A 297 -2.46 -0.60 12.52
N ILE A 298 -1.23 -0.65 13.03
CA ILE A 298 -0.36 0.51 13.25
C ILE A 298 0.91 0.35 12.43
N TYR A 299 1.18 1.33 11.57
CA TYR A 299 2.40 1.43 10.76
C TYR A 299 3.05 2.79 10.94
N THR A 300 4.36 2.85 10.79
CA THR A 300 5.10 4.10 10.60
C THR A 300 5.49 4.27 9.15
N LYS A 301 5.85 5.49 8.73
CA LYS A 301 6.45 5.70 7.42
C LYS A 301 7.86 5.13 7.32
N ASN A 302 8.64 5.27 8.39
CA ASN A 302 9.99 4.73 8.51
C ASN A 302 10.23 4.28 9.96
N PHE A 303 10.55 3.01 10.14
CA PHE A 303 10.76 2.41 11.45
C PHE A 303 12.03 2.91 12.14
N ASN A 304 13.09 3.16 11.38
CA ASN A 304 14.37 3.64 11.94
C ASN A 304 14.24 5.06 12.51
N ASP A 305 13.36 5.87 11.94
CA ASP A 305 13.08 7.24 12.41
C ASP A 305 11.99 7.26 13.49
N PHE A 306 11.27 6.14 13.68
CA PHE A 306 10.21 6.05 14.67
C PHE A 306 10.79 5.82 16.07
N GLN A 307 10.48 6.74 16.96
CA GLN A 307 10.77 6.59 18.38
C GLN A 307 9.46 6.38 19.12
N PHE A 308 9.40 5.30 19.90
CA PHE A 308 8.37 5.21 20.93
C PHE A 308 8.57 6.39 21.88
N VAL A 309 7.50 7.15 22.11
CA VAL A 309 7.48 8.10 23.22
C VAL A 309 7.86 7.30 24.45
N GLU A 310 8.95 7.69 25.12
CA GLU A 310 9.46 6.98 26.28
C GLU A 310 8.28 6.57 27.16
N GLN A 311 8.18 5.27 27.37
CA GLN A 311 7.15 4.64 28.16
C GLN A 311 7.05 5.41 29.48
N GLN A 312 5.84 5.82 29.85
CA GLN A 312 5.51 6.51 31.12
C GLN A 312 5.80 5.57 32.31
N TYR A 313 7.05 5.20 32.52
CA TYR A 313 7.48 4.63 33.77
C TYR A 313 7.41 5.75 34.79
N LEU A 314 6.41 5.69 35.66
CA LEU A 314 6.37 6.57 36.81
C LEU A 314 7.49 6.13 37.75
N MET A 315 8.56 6.92 37.77
CA MET A 315 9.66 6.75 38.70
C MET A 315 9.18 7.19 40.08
N LEU A 316 8.78 6.23 40.92
CA LEU A 316 8.41 6.48 42.31
C LEU A 316 9.55 6.07 43.25
N PRO A 317 9.85 6.88 44.29
CA PRO A 317 10.67 6.43 45.39
C PRO A 317 10.07 5.15 46.00
N PHE A 318 10.89 4.11 46.17
CA PHE A 318 10.43 2.81 46.65
C PHE A 318 9.66 2.88 47.98
N GLN A 319 10.04 3.79 48.88
CA GLN A 319 9.37 3.99 50.16
C GLN A 319 7.95 4.57 50.02
N GLU A 320 7.72 5.45 49.05
CA GLU A 320 6.40 6.04 48.80
C GLU A 320 5.46 5.01 48.19
N TYR A 321 5.94 4.24 47.22
CA TYR A 321 5.20 3.11 46.65
C TYR A 321 4.83 2.07 47.72
N LEU A 322 5.75 1.74 48.62
CA LEU A 322 5.48 0.84 49.75
C LEU A 322 4.40 1.36 50.70
N LYS A 323 4.36 2.67 50.93
CA LYS A 323 3.38 3.31 51.80
C LYS A 323 1.99 3.24 51.16
N GLU A 324 1.89 3.60 49.88
CA GLU A 324 0.66 3.52 49.09
C GLU A 324 0.10 2.09 49.07
N MET A 325 0.92 1.08 48.77
CA MET A 325 0.48 -0.32 48.78
C MET A 325 -0.04 -0.78 50.16
N LYS A 326 0.56 -0.30 51.25
CA LYS A 326 0.09 -0.60 52.61
C LYS A 326 -1.23 0.07 52.94
N GLU A 327 -1.42 1.31 52.50
CA GLU A 327 -2.66 2.07 52.70
C GLU A 327 -3.81 1.47 51.88
N GLU A 328 -3.53 1.01 50.67
CA GLU A 328 -4.50 0.33 49.80
C GLU A 328 -4.74 -1.15 50.15
N GLY A 329 -3.91 -1.73 51.02
CA GLY A 329 -3.98 -3.16 51.37
C GLY A 329 -3.63 -4.09 50.20
N THR A 330 -2.89 -3.59 49.20
CA THR A 330 -2.54 -4.34 47.98
C THR A 330 -1.10 -4.87 48.04
N SER A 331 -0.84 -6.01 47.41
CA SER A 331 0.50 -6.62 47.35
C SER A 331 1.27 -6.14 46.12
N PHE A 332 2.61 -6.25 46.16
CA PHE A 332 3.49 -5.95 45.03
C PHE A 332 3.01 -6.59 43.73
N LYS A 333 2.87 -5.77 42.68
CA LYS A 333 2.63 -6.24 41.32
C LYS A 333 3.96 -6.54 40.64
N TYR A 334 3.99 -7.56 39.80
CA TYR A 334 5.17 -7.97 39.00
C TYR A 334 5.51 -6.99 37.86
N THR A 335 4.84 -5.84 37.81
CA THR A 335 4.97 -4.80 36.77
C THR A 335 5.94 -3.69 37.17
N SER A 336 6.61 -3.79 38.32
CA SER A 336 7.57 -2.80 38.81
C SER A 336 8.98 -3.37 38.81
N VAL A 337 9.95 -2.59 38.32
CA VAL A 337 11.37 -2.95 38.33
C VAL A 337 12.11 -2.02 39.31
N LEU A 338 12.82 -2.61 40.27
CA LEU A 338 13.75 -1.88 41.13
C LEU A 338 14.99 -1.51 40.31
N LEU A 339 15.08 -0.25 39.89
CA LEU A 339 16.19 0.23 39.05
C LEU A 339 17.43 0.62 39.87
N ASN A 340 17.23 1.23 41.03
CA ASN A 340 18.31 1.60 41.94
C ASN A 340 18.01 1.08 43.34
N SER A 341 19.01 0.45 43.94
CA SER A 341 18.96 -0.04 45.31
C SER A 341 19.76 0.94 46.18
N SER A 342 19.13 1.57 47.19
CA SER A 342 19.86 2.43 48.12
C SER A 342 20.95 1.62 48.84
N PRO A 343 22.09 2.21 49.23
CA PRO A 343 23.04 1.51 50.10
C PRO A 343 22.31 1.00 51.36
N GLY A 344 22.31 -0.32 51.57
CA GLY A 344 21.52 -0.94 52.63
C GLY A 344 21.83 -2.42 52.81
N ILE A 345 21.41 -2.98 53.94
CA ILE A 345 21.60 -4.40 54.25
C ILE A 345 20.39 -5.17 53.71
N TYR A 346 20.63 -5.96 52.65
CA TYR A 346 19.61 -6.79 52.03
C TYR A 346 19.54 -8.17 52.67
N PHE A 347 18.37 -8.54 53.17
CA PHE A 347 18.13 -9.89 53.67
C PHE A 347 17.56 -10.75 52.55
N LYS A 348 18.29 -11.81 52.18
CA LYS A 348 17.78 -12.83 51.26
C LYS A 348 16.65 -13.58 51.96
N SER A 349 15.45 -13.57 51.36
CA SER A 349 14.32 -14.38 51.83
C SER A 349 14.77 -15.81 52.09
N LYS A 350 14.54 -16.32 53.31
CA LYS A 350 14.76 -17.72 53.69
C LYS A 350 13.70 -18.63 53.04
N ARG A 351 13.55 -18.59 51.72
CA ARG A 351 13.01 -19.74 50.97
C ARG A 351 14.19 -20.44 50.33
N LYS A 352 14.43 -21.67 50.80
CA LYS A 352 15.49 -22.58 50.35
C LYS A 352 15.62 -22.54 48.83
N PHE A 353 16.60 -21.82 48.31
CA PHE A 353 17.14 -22.01 46.98
C PHE A 353 18.66 -22.09 47.13
N LYS A 354 19.21 -23.24 46.72
CA LYS A 354 20.63 -23.56 46.79
C LYS A 354 21.46 -22.43 46.15
N PRO A 355 22.65 -22.12 46.69
CA PRO A 355 23.50 -21.09 46.12
C PRO A 355 23.97 -21.54 44.74
N VAL A 356 23.58 -20.81 43.69
CA VAL A 356 24.30 -20.84 42.42
C VAL A 356 25.57 -20.02 42.64
N LYS A 357 26.73 -20.66 42.44
CA LYS A 357 28.05 -20.02 42.51
C LYS A 357 28.11 -18.85 41.53
N SER A 358 28.87 -17.83 41.89
CA SER A 358 29.19 -16.67 41.06
C SER A 358 29.57 -17.09 39.64
N THR A 359 28.69 -16.85 38.68
CA THR A 359 29.05 -16.76 37.27
C THR A 359 28.80 -15.32 36.85
N SER A 360 29.84 -14.73 36.28
CA SER A 360 29.88 -13.43 35.62
C SER A 360 28.58 -13.09 34.91
N PHE A 361 28.05 -11.90 35.16
CA PHE A 361 27.04 -11.27 34.31
C PHE A 361 27.49 -11.36 32.84
N PRO A 362 26.66 -11.86 31.91
CA PRO A 362 26.95 -11.68 30.51
C PRO A 362 26.84 -10.18 30.21
N ARG A 363 27.92 -9.61 29.68
CA ARG A 363 27.90 -8.27 29.09
C ARG A 363 26.80 -8.25 28.02
N VAL A 364 25.80 -7.40 28.23
CA VAL A 364 24.94 -6.92 27.14
C VAL A 364 25.87 -6.14 26.21
N ARG A 365 26.01 -6.60 24.96
CA ARG A 365 26.70 -5.85 23.90
C ARG A 365 25.72 -4.83 23.30
N PRO A 366 26.24 -3.71 22.77
CA PRO A 366 25.47 -2.54 22.35
C PRO A 366 24.44 -2.85 21.27
#